data_AF-A0A1V9ZF21-F1
#
_entry.id   AF-A0A1V9ZF21-F1
#
_cell.length_a   1.000
_cell.length_b   1.000
_cell.length_c   1.000
_cell.angle_alpha   90.00
_cell.angle_beta   90.00
_cell.angle_gamma   90.00
#
_symmetry.space_group_name_H-M   'P 1'
#
loop_
_entity.id
_entity.type
_entity.pdbx_description
1 polymer ?
#
loop_
_entity_poly.entity_id
_entity_poly.type
_entity_poly.pdbx_seq_one_letter_code
_entity_poly.pdbx_strand_id
1 'polypeptide(L)'
;MALARFGHLMGEQSDEWNYYILIGDPTIMILTNPLVLIAFSLDALTSFTSNMLAVIRASQNENFVALFCSILYLSRGVCLSSLLVSGGISFCSGNIELVFELFRAAQTAMVPHNLRSQCHENFLPTFFYVVVSALLPLCYGFLLPLVWHRRQTKVTPVPLIDSDYSSIWFNPIKTRAIIAFERCFTTYPDCESTGGMIYALFADELRYRRFPTISFRGADCFTLCYQNGTLKRRIRLSLLSTLDRNLDEPALAIFDGDNYSAGSYNELVRTTSKGIVGRYEIHRSKLMSAWCT
;
A
#
# COMPACT_ATOMS: atom_id res chain seq x y z
N MET A 1 7.82 12.09 -21.85
CA MET A 1 8.00 12.36 -23.29
C MET A 1 6.71 12.17 -24.10
N ALA A 2 5.93 11.10 -23.91
CA ALA A 2 4.69 10.87 -24.66
C ALA A 2 3.55 11.87 -24.35
N LEU A 3 3.23 12.14 -23.08
CA LEU A 3 2.21 13.13 -22.67
C LEU A 3 2.54 14.55 -23.16
N ALA A 4 3.81 14.95 -23.09
CA ALA A 4 4.26 16.25 -23.57
C ALA A 4 4.15 16.41 -25.10
N ARG A 5 4.20 15.29 -25.84
CA ARG A 5 4.17 15.30 -27.31
C ARG A 5 2.77 15.09 -27.89
N PHE A 6 1.95 14.28 -27.23
CA PHE A 6 0.65 13.83 -27.75
C PHE A 6 -0.54 14.23 -26.88
N GLY A 7 -0.29 14.83 -25.72
CA GLY A 7 -1.33 15.16 -24.75
C GLY A 7 -1.91 13.94 -24.02
N HIS A 8 -2.90 14.21 -23.16
CA HIS A 8 -3.63 13.18 -22.43
C HIS A 8 -4.87 12.69 -23.20
N LEU A 9 -5.52 13.55 -24.00
CA LEU A 9 -6.61 13.22 -24.92
C LEU A 9 -6.17 13.35 -26.38
N MET A 10 -6.65 12.44 -27.23
CA MET A 10 -6.38 12.51 -28.67
C MET A 10 -7.26 13.58 -29.33
N GLY A 11 -6.64 14.50 -30.07
CA GLY A 11 -7.35 15.53 -30.84
C GLY A 11 -7.49 16.88 -30.15
N GLU A 12 -7.13 16.99 -28.86
CA GLU A 12 -7.14 18.25 -28.12
C GLU A 12 -5.77 18.93 -28.23
N GLN A 13 -5.50 19.51 -29.41
CA GLN A 13 -4.36 20.43 -29.62
C GLN A 13 -4.86 21.88 -29.51
N SER A 14 -5.14 22.33 -28.29
CA SER A 14 -5.33 23.75 -28.03
C SER A 14 -4.98 24.03 -26.57
N ASP A 15 -4.12 25.03 -26.37
CA ASP A 15 -3.59 25.61 -25.12
C ASP A 15 -2.40 24.91 -24.45
N GLU A 16 -1.60 25.69 -23.72
CA GLU A 16 -0.42 25.25 -22.96
C GLU A 16 -0.84 24.32 -21.80
N TRP A 17 -0.91 23.03 -22.09
CA TRP A 17 -1.12 22.00 -21.08
C TRP A 17 0.17 21.69 -20.31
N ASN A 18 0.11 21.77 -18.98
CA ASN A 18 1.16 21.37 -18.07
C ASN A 18 0.76 20.09 -17.32
N TYR A 19 1.66 19.12 -17.28
CA TYR A 19 1.39 17.81 -16.70
C TYR A 19 2.28 17.57 -15.48
N TYR A 20 1.66 17.21 -14.35
CA TYR A 20 2.38 16.75 -13.17
C TYR A 20 2.02 15.29 -12.89
N ILE A 21 3.04 14.48 -12.66
CA ILE A 21 2.90 13.04 -12.43
C ILE A 21 3.20 12.79 -10.96
N LEU A 22 2.17 12.44 -10.19
CA LEU A 22 2.31 12.00 -8.81
C LEU A 22 2.43 10.48 -8.81
N ILE A 23 3.65 10.00 -8.63
CA ILE A 23 3.93 8.56 -8.56
C ILE A 23 3.58 8.08 -7.15
N GLY A 24 2.82 6.99 -7.06
CA GLY A 24 2.51 6.32 -5.80
C GLY A 24 3.72 5.66 -5.14
N ASP A 25 3.48 4.96 -4.04
CA ASP A 25 4.47 4.19 -3.32
C ASP A 25 4.88 2.93 -4.12
N PRO A 26 6.11 2.87 -4.66
CA PRO A 26 6.57 1.75 -5.47
C PRO A 26 6.87 0.50 -4.63
N THR A 27 6.84 0.60 -3.29
CA THR A 27 7.21 -0.50 -2.37
C THR A 27 6.49 -1.80 -2.72
N ILE A 28 5.22 -1.72 -3.07
CA ILE A 28 4.41 -2.92 -3.36
C ILE A 28 4.79 -3.60 -4.69
N MET A 29 5.27 -2.84 -5.67
CA MET A 29 5.79 -3.38 -6.94
C MET A 29 7.11 -4.12 -6.70
N ILE A 30 7.96 -3.56 -5.83
CA ILE A 30 9.22 -4.18 -5.40
C ILE A 30 8.95 -5.48 -4.64
N LEU A 31 7.97 -5.48 -3.73
CA LEU A 31 7.57 -6.64 -2.92
C LEU A 31 6.89 -7.75 -3.74
N THR A 32 6.45 -7.47 -4.96
CA THR A 32 5.90 -8.50 -5.85
C THR A 32 7.01 -9.44 -6.38
N ASN A 33 8.29 -9.01 -6.35
CA ASN A 33 9.41 -9.85 -6.77
C ASN A 33 9.86 -10.78 -5.62
N PRO A 34 9.82 -12.11 -5.80
CA PRO A 34 10.16 -13.06 -4.74
C PRO A 34 11.63 -12.98 -4.32
N LEU A 35 12.55 -12.66 -5.23
CA LEU A 35 13.98 -12.52 -4.89
C LEU A 35 14.22 -11.31 -4.01
N VAL A 36 13.54 -10.20 -4.28
CA VAL A 36 13.65 -9.01 -3.43
C VAL A 36 13.04 -9.27 -2.06
N LEU A 37 11.92 -10.00 -2.00
CA LEU A 37 11.31 -10.41 -0.74
C LEU A 37 12.26 -11.29 0.10
N ILE A 38 12.94 -12.25 -0.53
CA ILE A 38 13.94 -13.11 0.11
C ILE A 38 15.14 -12.29 0.57
N ALA A 39 15.68 -11.41 -0.27
CA ALA A 39 16.79 -10.54 0.09
C ALA A 39 16.43 -9.62 1.27
N PHE A 40 15.22 -9.06 1.29
CA PHE A 40 14.73 -8.23 2.39
C PHE A 40 14.55 -9.05 3.68
N SER A 41 14.07 -10.29 3.55
CA SER A 41 13.92 -11.22 4.67
C SER A 41 15.28 -11.63 5.23
N LEU A 42 16.26 -11.91 4.37
CA LEU A 42 17.64 -12.20 4.75
C LEU A 42 18.30 -10.99 5.40
N ASP A 43 18.15 -9.78 4.85
CA ASP A 43 18.66 -8.54 5.46
C ASP A 43 18.06 -8.33 6.86
N ALA A 44 16.74 -8.51 7.01
CA ALA A 44 16.08 -8.43 8.30
C ALA A 44 16.61 -9.47 9.31
N LEU A 45 16.91 -10.69 8.86
CA LEU A 45 17.50 -11.75 9.69
C LEU A 45 18.97 -11.47 10.04
N THR A 46 19.78 -11.00 9.09
CA THR A 46 21.21 -10.72 9.30
C THR A 46 21.44 -9.45 10.13
N SER A 47 20.53 -8.49 10.05
CA SER A 47 20.61 -7.22 10.77
C SER A 47 20.06 -7.29 12.21
N PHE A 48 19.74 -8.50 12.70
CA PHE A 48 19.14 -8.73 14.01
C PHE A 48 19.92 -8.10 15.18
N THR A 49 21.24 -8.32 15.23
CA THR A 49 22.09 -7.77 16.31
C THR A 49 22.11 -6.24 16.30
N SER A 50 22.16 -5.64 15.12
CA SER A 50 22.15 -4.19 14.95
C SER A 50 20.79 -3.57 15.33
N ASN A 51 19.68 -4.26 15.01
CA ASN A 51 18.33 -3.84 15.39
C ASN A 51 18.15 -3.90 16.92
N MET A 52 18.63 -4.96 17.57
CA MET A 52 18.57 -5.10 19.03
C MET A 52 19.32 -3.97 19.74
N LEU A 53 20.53 -3.62 19.29
CA LEU A 53 21.30 -2.50 19.84
C LEU A 53 20.57 -1.17 19.68
N ALA A 54 19.89 -0.96 18.55
CA ALA A 54 19.08 0.23 18.32
C ALA A 54 17.86 0.30 19.26
N VAL A 55 17.19 -0.82 19.56
CA VAL A 55 16.08 -0.84 20.54
C VAL A 55 16.56 -0.45 21.93
N ILE A 56 17.70 -0.99 22.37
CA ILE A 56 18.27 -0.65 23.69
C ILE A 56 18.59 0.86 23.77
N ARG A 57 19.19 1.42 22.71
CA ARG A 57 19.47 2.85 22.62
C ARG A 57 18.20 3.70 22.56
N ALA A 58 17.14 3.21 21.93
CA ALA A 58 15.83 3.86 21.94
C ALA A 58 15.13 3.81 23.31
N SER A 59 15.53 2.91 24.21
CA SER A 59 15.04 2.89 25.59
C SER A 59 15.77 3.88 26.50
N GLN A 60 16.88 4.45 26.05
CA GLN A 60 17.67 5.41 26.82
C GLN A 60 17.08 6.82 26.64
N ASN A 61 16.30 7.27 27.62
CA ASN A 61 15.63 8.59 27.59
C ASN A 61 16.57 9.79 27.78
N GLU A 62 17.86 9.56 28.04
CA GLU A 62 18.80 10.64 28.37
C GLU A 62 19.28 11.44 27.14
N ASN A 63 19.23 10.85 25.93
CA ASN A 63 19.70 11.52 24.72
C ASN A 63 18.65 11.44 23.59
N PHE A 64 17.89 12.52 23.43
CA PHE A 64 16.85 12.65 22.41
C PHE A 64 17.36 12.47 20.97
N VAL A 65 18.61 12.84 20.67
CA VAL A 65 19.20 12.65 19.34
C VAL A 65 19.50 11.18 19.10
N ALA A 66 20.07 10.48 20.09
CA ALA A 66 20.32 9.05 20.00
C ALA A 66 19.02 8.24 19.92
N LEU A 67 17.99 8.66 20.66
CA LEU A 67 16.63 8.13 20.58
C LEU A 67 16.06 8.29 19.17
N PHE A 68 16.09 9.51 18.62
CA PHE A 68 15.57 9.81 17.29
C PHE A 68 16.31 9.07 16.18
N CYS A 69 17.65 9.04 16.22
CA CYS A 69 18.46 8.27 15.26
C CYS A 69 18.21 6.76 15.36
N SER A 70 17.99 6.22 16.57
CA SER A 70 17.68 4.81 16.77
C SER A 70 16.27 4.46 16.25
N ILE A 71 15.29 5.35 16.44
CA ILE A 71 13.94 5.23 15.86
C ILE A 71 14.01 5.26 14.32
N LEU A 72 14.79 6.18 13.74
CA LEU A 72 15.02 6.23 12.30
C LEU A 72 15.71 4.98 11.77
N TYR A 73 16.69 4.44 12.50
CA TYR A 73 17.36 3.19 12.12
C TYR A 73 16.40 1.99 12.17
N LEU A 74 15.58 1.90 13.22
CA LEU A 74 14.56 0.85 13.36
C LEU A 74 13.47 0.92 12.29
N SER A 75 13.26 2.08 11.66
CA SER A 75 12.34 2.23 10.52
C SER A 75 12.77 1.45 9.26
N ARG A 76 14.04 1.02 9.16
CA ARG A 76 14.53 0.15 8.07
C ARG A 76 14.00 -1.28 8.14
N GLY A 77 13.67 -1.78 9.34
CA GLY A 77 13.05 -3.10 9.52
C GLY A 77 11.56 -3.04 9.22
N VAL A 78 11.07 -3.99 8.40
CA VAL A 78 9.71 -4.01 7.85
C VAL A 78 8.64 -3.62 8.88
N CYS A 79 7.93 -2.56 8.52
CA CYS A 79 6.68 -2.03 9.06
C CYS A 79 6.74 -1.30 10.41
N LEU A 80 6.01 -0.17 10.41
CA LEU A 80 5.47 0.57 11.55
C LEU A 80 4.98 -0.33 12.72
N SER A 81 4.58 -1.58 12.44
CA SER A 81 4.21 -2.59 13.44
C SER A 81 5.38 -2.93 14.37
N SER A 82 6.59 -3.11 13.84
CA SER A 82 7.79 -3.39 14.62
C SER A 82 8.09 -2.20 15.54
N LEU A 83 7.89 -0.96 15.05
CA LEU A 83 8.12 0.28 15.79
C LEU A 83 7.07 0.51 16.90
N LEU A 84 5.78 0.26 16.61
CA LEU A 84 4.68 0.39 17.58
C LEU A 84 4.72 -0.74 18.62
N VAL A 85 5.08 -1.96 18.22
CA VAL A 85 5.14 -3.12 19.11
C VAL A 85 6.42 -3.08 19.95
N SER A 86 7.61 -2.81 19.39
CA SER A 86 8.83 -2.65 20.23
C SER A 86 8.78 -1.38 21.07
N GLY A 87 8.51 -0.23 20.47
CA GLY A 87 8.46 1.05 21.18
C GLY A 87 7.35 1.10 22.22
N GLY A 88 6.16 0.58 21.89
CA GLY A 88 5.03 0.49 22.83
C GLY A 88 5.31 -0.48 23.98
N ILE A 89 5.88 -1.66 23.70
CA ILE A 89 6.24 -2.62 24.76
C ILE A 89 7.36 -2.07 25.65
N SER A 90 8.40 -1.43 25.09
CA SER A 90 9.48 -0.82 25.87
C SER A 90 8.98 0.34 26.73
N PHE A 91 8.08 1.18 26.20
CA PHE A 91 7.42 2.23 26.97
C PHE A 91 6.55 1.64 28.09
N CYS A 92 5.73 0.63 27.78
CA CYS A 92 4.91 -0.06 28.77
C CYS A 92 5.76 -0.76 29.83
N SER A 93 6.90 -1.35 29.50
CA SER A 93 7.80 -1.96 30.50
C SER A 93 8.42 -0.92 31.44
N GLY A 94 8.56 0.34 31.02
CA GLY A 94 9.02 1.42 31.88
C GLY A 94 7.93 2.04 32.75
N ASN A 95 6.65 1.87 32.39
CA ASN A 95 5.51 2.54 33.04
C ASN A 95 4.52 1.58 33.72
N ILE A 96 4.57 0.28 33.41
CA ILE A 96 3.64 -0.75 33.89
C ILE A 96 4.45 -1.86 34.57
N GLU A 97 4.31 -1.94 35.89
CA GLU A 97 5.04 -2.88 36.76
C GLU A 97 4.83 -4.35 36.38
N LEU A 98 3.62 -4.71 35.95
CA LEU A 98 3.31 -6.08 35.49
C LEU A 98 4.08 -6.48 34.23
N VAL A 99 4.25 -5.55 33.28
CA VAL A 99 4.99 -5.81 32.02
C VAL A 99 6.47 -5.93 32.33
N PHE A 100 6.97 -5.09 33.24
CA PHE A 100 8.34 -5.14 33.73
C PHE A 100 8.67 -6.50 34.37
N GLU A 101 7.82 -6.99 35.27
CA GLU A 101 8.04 -8.27 35.97
C GLU A 101 7.97 -9.48 35.03
N LEU A 102 7.07 -9.47 34.04
CA LEU A 102 7.03 -10.48 32.98
C LEU A 102 8.33 -10.52 32.16
N PHE A 103 8.85 -9.34 31.79
CA PHE A 103 10.08 -9.25 30.99
C PHE A 103 11.30 -9.70 31.80
N ARG A 104 11.37 -9.29 33.08
CA ARG A 104 12.41 -9.69 34.02
C ARG A 104 12.39 -11.19 34.30
N ALA A 105 11.20 -11.78 34.46
CA ALA A 105 11.04 -13.22 34.62
C ALA A 105 11.53 -13.98 33.39
N ALA A 106 11.20 -13.50 32.18
CA ALA A 106 11.69 -14.10 30.93
C ALA A 106 13.21 -14.00 30.78
N GLN A 107 13.82 -12.88 31.19
CA GLN A 107 15.28 -12.66 31.14
C GLN A 107 16.08 -13.48 32.16
N THR A 108 15.45 -13.95 33.22
CA THR A 108 16.10 -14.70 34.32
C THR A 108 15.74 -16.18 34.36
N ALA A 109 14.78 -16.62 33.52
CA ALA A 109 14.30 -18.00 33.47
C ALA A 109 15.38 -19.01 33.08
N MET A 110 16.25 -18.66 32.13
CA MET A 110 17.32 -19.53 31.62
C MET A 110 18.69 -19.24 32.27
N VAL A 111 18.77 -18.18 33.10
CA VAL A 111 20.01 -17.79 33.80
C VAL A 111 20.15 -18.53 35.13
N PRO A 112 21.28 -19.22 35.37
CA PRO A 112 21.60 -19.87 36.65
C PRO A 112 21.52 -18.90 37.84
N HIS A 113 21.00 -19.37 38.97
CA HIS A 113 20.67 -18.53 40.14
C HIS A 113 21.84 -17.70 40.68
N ASN A 114 23.07 -18.16 40.49
CA ASN A 114 24.32 -17.51 40.90
C ASN A 114 24.79 -16.38 39.96
N LEU A 115 24.21 -16.26 38.77
CA LEU A 115 24.61 -15.28 37.73
C LEU A 115 23.51 -14.27 37.40
N ARG A 116 22.33 -14.38 38.01
CA ARG A 116 21.15 -13.54 37.72
C ARG A 116 21.33 -12.04 38.00
N SER A 117 22.28 -11.67 38.84
CA SER A 117 22.60 -10.25 39.14
C SER A 117 23.60 -9.63 38.17
N GLN A 118 24.30 -10.45 37.37
CA GLN A 118 25.38 -10.01 36.48
C GLN A 118 25.07 -10.26 35.00
N CYS A 119 24.23 -11.25 34.71
CA CYS A 119 23.89 -11.65 33.36
C CYS A 119 22.39 -11.59 33.12
N HIS A 120 22.01 -10.90 32.04
CA HIS A 120 20.65 -10.91 31.51
C HIS A 120 20.65 -11.68 30.20
N GLU A 121 19.75 -12.66 30.09
CA GLU A 121 19.61 -13.44 28.86
C GLU A 121 18.52 -12.85 27.99
N ASN A 122 18.91 -12.43 26.78
CA ASN A 122 18.01 -11.75 25.86
C ASN A 122 17.33 -12.71 24.87
N PHE A 123 17.78 -13.97 24.80
CA PHE A 123 17.27 -14.92 23.82
C PHE A 123 15.76 -15.17 23.97
N LEU A 124 15.32 -15.51 25.19
CA LEU A 124 13.93 -15.87 25.44
C LEU A 124 12.94 -14.69 25.23
N PRO A 125 13.17 -13.49 25.79
CA PRO A 125 12.31 -12.33 25.51
C PRO A 125 12.26 -11.96 24.02
N THR A 126 13.40 -12.04 23.33
CA THR A 126 13.45 -11.70 21.90
C THR A 126 12.77 -12.76 21.03
N PHE A 127 12.86 -14.04 21.38
CA PHE A 127 12.12 -15.10 20.70
C PHE A 127 10.60 -14.87 20.80
N PHE A 128 10.08 -14.59 22.00
CA PHE A 128 8.66 -14.25 22.17
C PHE A 128 8.27 -13.00 21.38
N TYR A 129 9.11 -11.97 21.38
CA TYR A 129 8.88 -10.74 20.62
C TYR A 129 8.78 -10.99 19.11
N VAL A 130 9.69 -11.79 18.53
CA VAL A 130 9.67 -12.13 17.10
C VAL A 130 8.45 -12.98 16.75
N VAL A 131 8.13 -13.97 17.58
CA VAL A 131 6.94 -14.83 17.37
C VAL A 131 5.66 -14.00 17.42
N VAL A 132 5.49 -13.13 18.41
CA VAL A 132 4.32 -12.23 18.51
C VAL A 132 4.25 -11.29 17.31
N SER A 133 5.38 -10.69 16.90
CA SER A 133 5.43 -9.77 15.77
C SER A 133 5.17 -10.46 14.43
N ALA A 134 5.54 -11.74 14.28
CA ALA A 134 5.24 -12.54 13.10
C ALA A 134 3.79 -13.05 13.08
N LEU A 135 3.23 -13.38 14.25
CA LEU A 135 1.84 -13.83 14.40
C LEU A 135 0.84 -12.68 14.33
N LEU A 136 1.22 -11.45 14.68
CA LEU A 136 0.29 -10.31 14.69
C LEU A 136 -0.28 -9.97 13.30
N PRO A 137 0.50 -9.94 12.20
CA PRO A 137 -0.01 -9.83 10.84
C PRO A 137 -0.89 -11.02 10.42
N LEU A 138 -0.57 -12.23 10.88
CA LEU A 138 -1.36 -13.44 10.58
C LEU A 138 -2.71 -13.40 11.32
N CYS A 139 -2.70 -13.12 12.62
CA CYS A 139 -3.90 -12.93 13.42
C CYS A 139 -4.75 -11.77 12.88
N TYR A 140 -4.14 -10.63 12.53
CA TYR A 140 -4.85 -9.53 11.86
C TYR A 140 -5.44 -9.99 10.52
N GLY A 141 -4.65 -10.66 9.69
CA GLY A 141 -5.05 -11.09 8.35
C GLY A 141 -6.11 -12.19 8.32
N PHE A 142 -6.16 -13.07 9.32
CA PHE A 142 -7.11 -14.19 9.38
C PHE A 142 -8.27 -13.95 10.34
N LEU A 143 -8.05 -13.34 11.51
CA LEU A 143 -9.10 -13.17 12.53
C LEU A 143 -9.99 -11.95 12.26
N LEU A 144 -9.44 -10.84 11.75
CA LEU A 144 -10.29 -9.68 11.45
C LEU A 144 -11.26 -9.95 10.31
N PRO A 145 -10.92 -10.66 9.22
CA PRO A 145 -11.93 -11.08 8.26
C PRO A 145 -13.00 -11.96 8.90
N LEU A 146 -12.70 -12.85 9.86
CA LEU A 146 -13.75 -13.64 10.53
C LEU A 146 -14.71 -12.77 11.36
N VAL A 147 -14.21 -11.69 11.96
CA VAL A 147 -15.03 -10.73 12.73
C VAL A 147 -15.74 -9.71 11.83
N TRP A 148 -15.08 -9.22 10.78
CA TRP A 148 -15.63 -8.26 9.80
C TRP A 148 -16.53 -8.92 8.76
N HIS A 149 -16.36 -10.20 8.44
CA HIS A 149 -17.25 -10.92 7.53
C HIS A 149 -18.66 -11.03 8.13
N ARG A 150 -18.78 -11.05 9.46
CA ARG A 150 -20.07 -10.89 10.17
C ARG A 150 -20.65 -9.47 10.12
N ARG A 151 -19.85 -8.44 9.81
CA ARG A 151 -20.28 -7.04 9.67
C ARG A 151 -20.44 -6.58 8.22
N GLN A 152 -19.82 -7.25 7.26
CA GLN A 152 -19.89 -6.94 5.82
C GLN A 152 -21.09 -7.56 5.10
N THR A 153 -22.02 -8.21 5.82
CA THR A 153 -23.36 -8.54 5.29
C THR A 153 -24.28 -7.32 5.16
N LYS A 154 -23.80 -6.10 5.44
CA LYS A 154 -24.41 -4.90 4.86
C LYS A 154 -23.78 -4.63 3.51
N VAL A 155 -24.34 -5.30 2.51
CA VAL A 155 -24.41 -4.89 1.12
C VAL A 155 -24.55 -3.38 1.07
N THR A 156 -23.48 -2.67 0.72
CA THR A 156 -23.63 -1.37 0.08
C THR A 156 -23.91 -1.67 -1.39
N PRO A 157 -25.07 -1.25 -1.92
CA PRO A 157 -25.42 -1.48 -3.32
C PRO A 157 -24.40 -0.78 -4.21
N VAL A 158 -24.10 -1.42 -5.34
CA VAL A 158 -23.40 -0.94 -6.54
C VAL A 158 -23.19 0.58 -6.55
N PRO A 159 -21.95 1.10 -6.46
CA PRO A 159 -21.71 2.49 -6.79
C PRO A 159 -21.84 2.59 -8.31
N LEU A 160 -22.96 3.15 -8.75
CA LEU A 160 -23.32 3.31 -10.16
C LEU A 160 -22.54 4.45 -10.85
N ILE A 161 -21.43 4.93 -10.27
CA ILE A 161 -20.70 6.10 -10.76
C ILE A 161 -19.19 5.88 -10.61
N ASP A 162 -18.47 5.95 -11.72
CA ASP A 162 -17.01 5.81 -11.87
C ASP A 162 -16.16 6.76 -10.99
N SER A 163 -16.77 7.72 -10.30
CA SER A 163 -16.08 8.82 -9.61
C SER A 163 -15.40 8.42 -8.30
N ASP A 164 -15.90 7.42 -7.59
CA ASP A 164 -15.43 7.16 -6.22
C ASP A 164 -14.06 6.48 -6.20
N TYR A 165 -13.80 5.59 -7.15
CA TYR A 165 -12.52 4.88 -7.27
C TYR A 165 -11.40 5.74 -7.86
N SER A 166 -11.75 6.78 -8.61
CA SER A 166 -10.79 7.76 -9.14
C SER A 166 -10.29 8.73 -8.06
N SER A 167 -11.02 8.85 -6.94
CA SER A 167 -10.68 9.76 -5.84
C SER A 167 -9.32 9.45 -5.22
N ILE A 168 -8.56 10.50 -4.94
CA ILE A 168 -7.30 10.45 -4.18
C ILE A 168 -7.51 9.87 -2.76
N TRP A 169 -8.73 9.99 -2.21
CA TRP A 169 -9.06 9.44 -0.90
C TRP A 169 -9.29 7.93 -0.92
N PHE A 170 -9.50 7.34 -2.11
CA PHE A 170 -9.53 5.91 -2.31
C PHE A 170 -8.11 5.32 -2.36
N ASN A 171 -7.35 5.54 -1.28
CA ASN A 171 -5.98 5.08 -1.10
C ASN A 171 -5.75 4.51 0.31
N PRO A 172 -4.68 3.73 0.52
CA PRO A 172 -4.31 3.23 1.85
C PRO A 172 -4.10 4.36 2.86
N ILE A 173 -4.22 4.02 4.16
CA ILE A 173 -4.12 5.01 5.23
C ILE A 173 -2.79 5.79 5.23
N LYS A 174 -1.67 5.13 4.85
CA LYS A 174 -0.36 5.77 4.70
C LYS A 174 -0.43 6.95 3.72
N THR A 175 -0.94 6.69 2.52
CA THR A 175 -1.10 7.72 1.48
C THR A 175 -2.09 8.79 1.92
N ARG A 176 -3.22 8.39 2.52
CA ARG A 176 -4.22 9.35 3.04
C ARG A 176 -3.66 10.26 4.13
N ALA A 177 -2.78 9.76 5.00
CA ALA A 177 -2.13 10.57 6.02
C ALA A 177 -1.20 11.62 5.40
N ILE A 178 -0.43 11.23 4.37
CA ILE A 178 0.42 12.16 3.61
C ILE A 178 -0.42 13.23 2.92
N ILE A 179 -1.49 12.85 2.23
CA ILE A 179 -2.40 13.80 1.56
C ILE A 179 -3.10 14.71 2.56
N ALA A 180 -3.51 14.17 3.73
CA ALA A 180 -4.11 14.97 4.79
C ALA A 180 -3.12 15.99 5.36
N PHE A 181 -1.85 15.60 5.51
CA PHE A 181 -0.78 16.51 5.91
C PHE A 181 -0.48 17.57 4.83
N GLU A 182 -0.39 17.17 3.57
CA GLU A 182 -0.19 18.09 2.45
C GLU A 182 -1.35 19.09 2.33
N ARG A 183 -2.58 18.66 2.61
CA ARG A 183 -3.76 19.54 2.68
C ARG A 183 -3.65 20.66 3.70
N CYS A 184 -2.84 20.51 4.75
CA CYS A 184 -2.58 21.60 5.68
C CYS A 184 -1.80 22.76 5.02
N PHE A 185 -1.12 22.48 3.91
CA PHE A 185 -0.26 23.44 3.20
C PHE A 185 -0.75 23.74 1.77
N THR A 186 -1.68 22.96 1.22
CA THR A 186 -2.12 23.07 -0.17
C THR A 186 -3.62 22.81 -0.33
N THR A 187 -4.31 23.75 -0.97
CA THR A 187 -5.71 23.58 -1.36
C THR A 187 -5.77 22.94 -2.74
N TYR A 188 -6.38 21.77 -2.86
CA TYR A 188 -6.66 21.18 -4.16
C TYR A 188 -7.99 21.71 -4.69
N PRO A 189 -8.02 22.38 -5.84
CA PRO A 189 -9.27 22.75 -6.47
C PRO A 189 -10.04 21.49 -6.90
N ASP A 190 -11.36 21.56 -6.86
CA ASP A 190 -12.22 20.52 -7.43
C ASP A 190 -11.98 20.46 -8.94
N CYS A 191 -11.67 19.26 -9.43
CA CYS A 191 -11.36 19.01 -10.82
C CYS A 191 -12.01 17.70 -11.26
N GLU A 192 -12.18 17.54 -12.57
CA GLU A 192 -12.69 16.29 -13.14
C GLU A 192 -11.72 15.15 -12.80
N SER A 193 -12.22 14.06 -12.22
CA SER A 193 -11.41 12.92 -11.78
C SER A 193 -11.83 11.67 -12.55
N THR A 194 -10.91 11.09 -13.33
CA THR A 194 -11.16 9.92 -14.18
C THR A 194 -10.22 8.77 -13.83
N GLY A 195 -10.62 7.55 -14.18
CA GLY A 195 -9.86 6.32 -13.91
C GLY A 195 -10.38 5.55 -12.69
N GLY A 196 -9.62 4.54 -12.25
CA GLY A 196 -10.03 3.69 -11.11
C GLY A 196 -11.04 2.59 -11.44
N MET A 197 -11.48 2.45 -12.70
CA MET A 197 -12.39 1.37 -13.16
C MET A 197 -11.88 -0.03 -12.79
N ILE A 198 -10.56 -0.24 -12.78
CA ILE A 198 -9.96 -1.51 -12.33
C ILE A 198 -10.38 -1.88 -10.90
N TYR A 199 -10.57 -0.89 -10.02
CA TYR A 199 -11.01 -1.11 -8.65
C TYR A 199 -12.51 -1.32 -8.54
N ALA A 200 -13.30 -0.72 -9.43
CA ALA A 200 -14.72 -1.04 -9.58
C ALA A 200 -14.87 -2.51 -10.00
N LEU A 201 -14.10 -2.96 -11.01
CA LEU A 201 -14.04 -4.36 -11.43
C LEU A 201 -13.65 -5.29 -10.27
N PHE A 202 -12.64 -4.92 -9.49
CA PHE A 202 -12.22 -5.69 -8.33
C PHE A 202 -13.23 -5.71 -7.17
N ALA A 203 -14.13 -4.73 -7.10
CA ALA A 203 -15.20 -4.70 -6.13
C ALA A 203 -16.36 -5.61 -6.57
N ASP A 204 -16.62 -5.68 -7.87
CA ASP A 204 -17.61 -6.58 -8.48
C ASP A 204 -17.16 -8.05 -8.40
N GLU A 205 -15.89 -8.34 -8.73
CA GLU A 205 -15.36 -9.71 -8.74
C GLU A 205 -13.85 -9.73 -8.40
N LEU A 206 -13.50 -10.48 -7.34
CA LEU A 206 -12.12 -10.51 -6.84
C LEU A 206 -11.19 -11.34 -7.71
N ARG A 207 -11.72 -12.26 -8.54
CA ARG A 207 -10.93 -13.12 -9.44
C ARG A 207 -10.15 -12.34 -10.50
N TYR A 208 -10.47 -11.08 -10.74
CA TYR A 208 -9.70 -10.21 -11.62
C TYR A 208 -8.40 -9.69 -10.98
N ARG A 209 -8.17 -9.91 -9.68
CA ARG A 209 -6.91 -9.54 -9.02
C ARG A 209 -5.87 -10.61 -9.24
N ARG A 210 -4.82 -10.29 -9.98
CA ARG A 210 -3.68 -11.20 -10.17
C ARG A 210 -2.97 -11.55 -8.86
N PHE A 211 -2.88 -10.61 -7.93
CA PHE A 211 -2.33 -10.83 -6.58
C PHE A 211 -3.38 -10.48 -5.52
N PRO A 212 -4.20 -11.45 -5.07
CA PRO A 212 -5.35 -11.17 -4.21
C PRO A 212 -4.98 -10.68 -2.81
N THR A 213 -3.79 -11.02 -2.32
CA THR A 213 -3.26 -10.62 -1.00
C THR A 213 -2.62 -9.24 -0.99
N ILE A 214 -2.47 -8.61 -2.16
CA ILE A 214 -1.69 -7.38 -2.35
C ILE A 214 -2.59 -6.28 -2.92
N SER A 215 -2.59 -5.10 -2.28
CA SER A 215 -3.40 -3.96 -2.70
C SER A 215 -2.57 -2.94 -3.48
N PHE A 216 -2.63 -2.97 -4.82
CA PHE A 216 -1.86 -2.06 -5.69
C PHE A 216 -2.28 -0.59 -5.69
N ARG A 217 -3.33 -0.22 -4.94
CA ARG A 217 -3.77 1.18 -4.80
C ARG A 217 -2.63 2.15 -4.47
N GLY A 218 -1.67 1.70 -3.67
CA GLY A 218 -0.49 2.49 -3.32
C GLY A 218 0.47 2.75 -4.48
N ALA A 219 0.57 1.85 -5.46
CA ALA A 219 1.47 1.97 -6.62
C ALA A 219 0.88 2.76 -7.79
N ASP A 220 -0.41 3.13 -7.72
CA ASP A 220 -1.03 3.90 -8.80
C ASP A 220 -0.36 5.26 -8.96
N CYS A 221 -0.42 5.74 -10.20
CA CYS A 221 0.04 7.07 -10.57
C CYS A 221 -1.15 8.00 -10.77
N PHE A 222 -1.04 9.24 -10.34
CA PHE A 222 -2.01 10.29 -10.66
C PHE A 222 -1.40 11.30 -11.61
N THR A 223 -2.00 11.47 -12.79
CA THR A 223 -1.63 12.50 -13.75
C THR A 223 -2.53 13.71 -13.55
N LEU A 224 -1.94 14.83 -13.15
CA LEU A 224 -2.60 16.11 -12.98
C LEU A 224 -2.41 16.93 -14.26
N CYS A 225 -3.52 17.31 -14.88
CA CYS A 225 -3.56 18.05 -16.14
C CYS A 225 -3.97 19.50 -15.86
N TYR A 226 -3.02 20.40 -16.00
CA TYR A 226 -3.22 21.84 -15.83
C TYR A 226 -3.35 22.50 -17.18
N GLN A 227 -4.31 23.41 -17.30
CA GLN A 227 -4.48 24.29 -18.45
C GLN A 227 -4.37 25.73 -17.94
N ASN A 228 -3.44 26.52 -18.50
CA ASN A 228 -3.23 27.91 -18.13
C ASN A 228 -3.07 28.10 -16.59
N GLY A 229 -2.30 27.23 -15.94
CA GLY A 229 -2.05 27.25 -14.50
C GLY A 229 -3.19 26.73 -13.60
N THR A 230 -4.34 26.36 -14.16
CA THR A 230 -5.48 25.83 -13.41
C THR A 230 -5.60 24.32 -13.60
N LEU A 231 -5.74 23.56 -12.50
CA LEU A 231 -5.97 22.11 -12.57
C LEU A 231 -7.36 21.83 -13.16
N LYS A 232 -7.40 21.21 -14.34
CA LYS A 232 -8.66 20.86 -15.01
C LYS A 232 -9.08 19.42 -14.78
N ARG A 233 -8.11 18.51 -14.88
CA ARG A 233 -8.37 17.06 -14.84
C ARG A 233 -7.32 16.31 -14.05
N ARG A 234 -7.76 15.24 -13.41
CA ARG A 234 -6.93 14.27 -12.69
C ARG A 234 -7.25 12.88 -13.20
N ILE A 235 -6.21 12.14 -13.58
CA ILE A 235 -6.35 10.81 -14.16
C ILE A 235 -5.60 9.83 -13.26
N ARG A 236 -6.30 8.82 -12.75
CA ARG A 236 -5.69 7.71 -12.01
C ARG A 236 -5.29 6.60 -12.97
N LEU A 237 -4.00 6.30 -13.03
CA LEU A 237 -3.42 5.25 -13.85
C LEU A 237 -2.95 4.10 -12.98
N SER A 238 -3.36 2.89 -13.35
CA SER A 238 -3.00 1.64 -12.68
C SER A 238 -2.24 0.72 -13.63
N LEU A 239 -1.36 -0.11 -13.08
CA LEU A 239 -0.58 -1.05 -13.85
C LEU A 239 -1.46 -2.18 -14.39
N LEU A 240 -1.47 -2.37 -15.71
CA LEU A 240 -2.23 -3.43 -16.36
C LEU A 240 -1.79 -4.83 -15.89
N SER A 241 -0.52 -5.00 -15.50
CA SER A 241 0.02 -6.26 -14.99
C SER A 241 -0.64 -6.76 -13.70
N THR A 242 -1.38 -5.91 -12.99
CA THR A 242 -2.12 -6.22 -11.76
C THR A 242 -3.50 -6.83 -12.03
N LEU A 243 -4.02 -6.65 -13.25
CA LEU A 243 -5.27 -7.20 -13.72
C LEU A 243 -5.03 -8.61 -14.28
N ASP A 244 -5.74 -9.58 -13.73
CA ASP A 244 -5.92 -10.88 -14.37
C ASP A 244 -7.04 -10.76 -15.40
N ARG A 245 -6.75 -11.13 -16.65
CA ARG A 245 -7.73 -11.09 -17.74
C ARG A 245 -8.57 -12.36 -17.79
N ASN A 246 -8.25 -13.39 -16.99
CA ASN A 246 -8.98 -14.67 -16.93
C ASN A 246 -9.25 -15.28 -18.32
N LEU A 247 -8.25 -15.23 -19.21
CA LEU A 247 -8.40 -15.66 -20.62
C LEU A 247 -8.78 -17.13 -20.78
N ASP A 248 -8.51 -17.95 -19.76
CA ASP A 248 -8.84 -19.38 -19.73
C ASP A 248 -10.34 -19.64 -19.50
N GLU A 249 -11.09 -18.68 -18.93
CA GLU A 249 -12.52 -18.83 -18.63
C GLU A 249 -13.35 -17.84 -19.46
N PRO A 250 -14.01 -18.27 -20.56
CA PRO A 250 -14.71 -17.36 -21.49
C PRO A 250 -15.82 -16.52 -20.86
N ALA A 251 -16.35 -16.94 -19.71
CA ALA A 251 -17.37 -16.21 -18.96
C ALA A 251 -16.81 -14.96 -18.24
N LEU A 252 -15.52 -14.98 -17.87
CA LEU A 252 -14.82 -13.91 -17.17
C LEU A 252 -13.73 -13.26 -18.02
N ALA A 253 -13.41 -13.83 -19.18
CA ALA A 253 -12.32 -13.34 -20.01
C ALA A 253 -12.54 -11.88 -20.43
N ILE A 254 -11.54 -11.03 -20.14
CA ILE A 254 -11.48 -9.63 -20.58
C ILE A 254 -10.68 -9.56 -21.87
N PHE A 255 -11.38 -9.33 -22.98
CA PHE A 255 -10.77 -9.16 -24.29
C PHE A 255 -10.42 -7.69 -24.56
N ASP A 256 -9.52 -7.50 -25.54
CA ASP A 256 -9.28 -6.17 -26.07
C ASP A 256 -10.46 -5.82 -26.98
N GLY A 257 -11.06 -4.64 -26.77
CA GLY A 257 -12.20 -4.18 -27.57
C GLY A 257 -11.76 -3.68 -28.94
N ASP A 258 -12.69 -3.64 -29.89
CA ASP A 258 -12.44 -3.15 -31.25
C ASP A 258 -12.18 -1.63 -31.30
N ASN A 259 -12.61 -0.91 -30.25
CA ASN A 259 -12.46 0.54 -30.14
C ASN A 259 -11.15 0.92 -29.45
N TYR A 260 -10.53 1.98 -29.96
CA TYR A 260 -9.38 2.61 -29.31
C TYR A 260 -9.83 3.51 -28.16
N SER A 261 -8.98 3.65 -27.14
CA SER A 261 -9.21 4.60 -26.06
C SER A 261 -9.16 6.04 -26.57
N ALA A 262 -9.92 6.93 -25.92
CA ALA A 262 -9.92 8.35 -26.24
C ALA A 262 -8.58 9.03 -25.86
N GLY A 263 -7.87 8.47 -24.88
CA GLY A 263 -6.61 8.99 -24.36
C GLY A 263 -5.34 8.27 -24.84
N SER A 264 -4.19 8.79 -24.42
CA SER A 264 -2.86 8.20 -24.69
C SER A 264 -2.48 7.01 -23.79
N TYR A 265 -3.47 6.44 -23.10
CA TYR A 265 -3.40 5.33 -22.14
C TYR A 265 -4.52 4.32 -22.40
N ASN A 266 -4.33 3.06 -21.98
CA ASN A 266 -5.36 2.03 -22.10
C ASN A 266 -6.54 2.32 -21.15
N GLU A 267 -7.75 2.05 -21.60
CA GLU A 267 -8.98 2.31 -20.85
C GLU A 267 -9.77 1.02 -20.66
N LEU A 268 -10.16 0.74 -19.42
CA LEU A 268 -11.06 -0.38 -19.12
C LEU A 268 -12.49 0.16 -19.18
N VAL A 269 -13.33 -0.42 -20.03
CA VAL A 269 -14.71 0.04 -20.24
C VAL A 269 -15.67 -1.11 -19.94
N ARG A 270 -16.79 -0.78 -19.30
CA ARG A 270 -17.89 -1.72 -19.10
C ARG A 270 -18.89 -1.59 -20.25
N THR A 271 -18.89 -2.56 -21.16
CA THR A 271 -19.82 -2.59 -22.29
C THR A 271 -21.19 -3.03 -21.80
N THR A 272 -22.15 -2.11 -21.83
CA THR A 272 -23.56 -2.41 -21.54
C THR A 272 -24.30 -2.57 -22.87
N SER A 273 -24.24 -3.74 -23.49
CA SER A 273 -25.08 -4.03 -24.66
C SER A 273 -26.49 -4.40 -24.19
N LYS A 274 -27.52 -3.93 -24.91
CA LYS A 274 -28.94 -4.04 -24.54
C LYS A 274 -29.31 -5.48 -24.10
N GLY A 275 -29.40 -5.71 -22.79
CA GLY A 275 -29.88 -6.95 -22.19
C GLY A 275 -28.84 -8.00 -21.79
N ILE A 276 -27.53 -7.76 -22.02
CA ILE A 276 -26.45 -8.65 -21.56
C ILE A 276 -25.76 -8.02 -20.34
N VAL A 277 -25.50 -8.84 -19.32
CA VAL A 277 -24.72 -8.48 -18.13
C VAL A 277 -23.41 -7.83 -18.58
N GLY A 278 -23.13 -6.60 -18.10
CA GLY A 278 -22.07 -5.76 -18.63
C GLY A 278 -20.71 -6.44 -18.60
N ARG A 279 -20.16 -6.75 -19.78
CA ARG A 279 -18.82 -7.30 -19.94
C ARG A 279 -17.79 -6.19 -19.90
N TYR A 280 -16.58 -6.51 -19.44
CA TYR A 280 -15.47 -5.58 -19.42
C TYR A 280 -14.56 -5.84 -20.62
N GLU A 281 -14.15 -4.75 -21.27
CA GLU A 281 -13.25 -4.76 -22.41
C GLU A 281 -12.14 -3.73 -22.21
N ILE A 282 -10.95 -4.04 -22.72
CA ILE A 282 -9.81 -3.13 -22.67
C ILE A 282 -9.73 -2.41 -24.02
N HIS A 283 -9.97 -1.11 -24.03
CA HIS A 283 -9.70 -0.26 -25.17
C HIS A 283 -8.23 0.13 -25.15
N ARG A 284 -7.49 -0.26 -26.18
CA ARG A 284 -6.06 0.06 -26.29
C ARG A 284 -5.86 1.49 -26.76
N SER A 285 -4.79 2.13 -26.28
CA SER A 285 -4.41 3.40 -26.87
C SER A 285 -3.94 3.23 -28.30
N LYS A 286 -4.37 4.15 -29.16
CA LYS A 286 -3.91 4.24 -30.55
C LYS A 286 -2.42 4.60 -30.65
N LEU A 287 -1.85 5.17 -29.58
CA LEU A 287 -0.44 5.53 -29.51
C LEU A 287 0.31 4.53 -28.63
N MET A 288 1.37 3.92 -29.16
CA MET A 288 2.33 3.21 -28.32
C MET A 288 3.08 4.22 -27.46
N SER A 289 2.78 4.20 -26.17
CA SER A 289 3.45 5.03 -25.16
C SER A 289 3.92 4.16 -23.99
N ALA A 290 4.81 4.72 -23.16
CA ALA A 290 5.23 4.08 -21.92
C ALA A 290 4.06 3.83 -20.93
N TRP A 291 2.88 4.40 -21.19
CA TRP A 291 1.66 4.19 -20.39
C TRP A 291 0.85 2.98 -20.85
N CYS A 292 1.21 2.38 -21.99
CA CYS A 292 0.46 1.30 -22.62
C CYS A 292 1.16 -0.06 -22.59
N THR A 293 2.39 -0.10 -22.07
CA THR A 293 3.24 -1.30 -21.92
C THR A 293 2.84 -2.15 -20.73
#